data_AF-A0A537E2J7-F1
#
_entry.id   AF-A0A537E2J7-F1
#
_cell.length_a   1.000
_cell.length_b   1.000
_cell.length_c   1.000
_cell.angle_alpha   90.00
_cell.angle_beta   90.00
_cell.angle_gamma   90.00
#
_symmetry.space_group_name_H-M   'P 1'
#
loop_
_entity.id
_entity.type
_entity.pdbx_description
1 polymer ?
#
loop_
_entity_poly.entity_id
_entity_poly.type
_entity_poly.pdbx_seq_one_letter_code
_entity_poly.pdbx_strand_id
1 'polypeptide(L)'
;MTYGRRQFLRSSGAVLGVTALGGCAPLVQAGPADVLIVNGRVATLNPRQPEAAAIAIKGDTIVGVGSEAELNTFRGEKTRVIDAGHRTVIPGLNDAHTHFIRGGLTYTSEVRWDGVPSLAEGMRRVGEQARRTPPPHWVQVIGGWTWAQFAEKRFPTLEEINAATGDTPCMIMHLYDRAWLNRSAIRVLGWEREVPKLFGGFVERDAGGNPTGLVMSTTSLASLVAVWLRVPRLSPEEQVTSTRHFMREHNRLGVTSVIDAGGGGQNYPENYAAIAKLAADKLLTLRIGYELFAQAPGKELDNYLAWSKLVRIGEGNDYYRMIGAGEYVVYAAGDPANFAKDWVVAPPGVMESQFTAVTKHLVGLRWPFRQHTTFNSTASRVLDVLEQVSRDVPLKGLRWSLDHCETLSPKTLERVARLGGSINIQNRMSLDGEAFLSKYGAQAAADAPPVARIREMGIPLACGTDANRATSYNPWIGVHWLI
;
A
#
# COMPACT_ATOMS: atom_id res chain seq x y z
N MET A 1 18.28 19.74 -26.81
CA MET A 1 17.19 18.75 -26.72
C MET A 1 17.12 18.27 -25.27
N THR A 2 16.03 18.60 -24.58
CA THR A 2 15.77 18.21 -23.18
C THR A 2 15.28 16.76 -23.14
N TYR A 3 16.09 15.87 -22.56
CA TYR A 3 15.71 14.47 -22.37
C TYR A 3 14.86 14.34 -21.10
N GLY A 4 13.67 13.73 -21.21
CA GLY A 4 12.83 13.45 -20.04
C GLY A 4 13.44 12.36 -19.15
N ARG A 5 13.11 12.37 -17.85
CA ARG A 5 13.61 11.46 -16.79
C ARG A 5 13.65 9.96 -17.16
N ARG A 6 12.73 9.48 -18.01
CA ARG A 6 12.70 8.07 -18.49
C ARG A 6 13.83 7.72 -19.46
N GLN A 7 14.38 8.69 -20.19
CA GLN A 7 15.54 8.47 -21.08
C GLN A 7 16.83 8.36 -20.27
N PHE A 8 16.99 9.11 -19.18
CA PHE A 8 18.16 9.01 -18.28
C PHE A 8 18.28 7.63 -17.62
N LEU A 9 17.15 7.04 -17.21
CA LEU A 9 17.13 5.69 -16.63
C LEU A 9 17.35 4.58 -17.67
N ARG A 10 16.99 4.80 -18.95
CA ARG A 10 17.20 3.83 -20.03
C ARG A 10 18.62 3.87 -20.61
N SER A 11 19.25 5.03 -20.68
CA SER A 11 20.62 5.18 -21.21
C SER A 11 21.69 4.59 -20.29
N SER A 12 21.35 4.25 -19.05
CA SER A 12 22.26 3.60 -18.11
C SER A 12 22.42 2.08 -18.33
N GLY A 13 21.61 1.47 -19.20
CA GLY A 13 21.49 0.00 -19.33
C GLY A 13 22.07 -0.65 -20.60
N ALA A 14 22.66 0.08 -21.54
CA ALA A 14 23.26 -0.55 -22.73
C ALA A 14 24.42 0.29 -23.30
N VAL A 15 25.65 -0.03 -22.87
CA VAL A 15 26.85 0.20 -23.68
C VAL A 15 27.72 -1.06 -23.55
N LEU A 16 27.61 -1.94 -24.55
CA LEU A 16 28.55 -3.02 -24.77
C LEU A 16 29.80 -2.44 -25.46
N GLY A 17 30.93 -2.56 -24.77
CA GLY A 17 32.28 -2.78 -25.31
C GLY A 17 32.81 -1.88 -26.43
N VAL A 18 33.55 -0.83 -26.06
CA VAL A 18 34.88 -0.55 -26.64
C VAL A 18 35.78 -0.02 -25.51
N THR A 19 36.88 -0.73 -25.28
CA THR A 19 38.01 -0.28 -24.46
C THR A 19 38.70 0.93 -25.10
N ALA A 20 38.61 2.10 -24.48
CA ALA A 20 39.56 3.20 -24.68
C ALA A 20 39.56 4.13 -23.45
N LEU A 21 40.76 4.50 -23.04
CA LEU A 21 41.15 5.35 -21.92
C LEU A 21 40.43 6.70 -21.89
N GLY A 22 40.14 7.20 -20.68
CA GLY A 22 40.01 8.63 -20.37
C GLY A 22 38.97 9.41 -21.17
N GLY A 23 37.77 9.57 -20.61
CA GLY A 23 36.79 10.49 -21.15
C GLY A 23 35.52 10.51 -20.33
N CYS A 24 35.45 11.42 -19.35
CA CYS A 24 34.18 11.90 -18.84
C CYS A 24 33.33 12.34 -20.03
N ALA A 25 32.20 11.68 -20.29
CA ALA A 25 31.23 12.20 -21.24
C ALA A 25 30.68 13.52 -20.65
N PRO A 26 30.87 14.69 -21.29
CA PRO A 26 30.28 15.91 -20.81
C PRO A 26 28.79 15.87 -21.17
N LEU A 27 27.98 15.37 -20.24
CA LEU A 27 26.54 15.52 -20.29
C LEU A 27 26.24 17.00 -20.02
N VAL A 28 25.96 17.76 -21.08
CA VAL A 28 25.35 19.09 -21.12
C VAL A 28 25.93 20.07 -20.09
N GLN A 29 26.69 21.05 -20.56
CA GLN A 29 27.10 22.23 -19.77
C GLN A 29 25.86 23.05 -19.37
N ALA A 30 25.13 22.57 -18.37
CA ALA A 30 24.01 23.24 -17.77
C ALA A 30 24.59 24.11 -16.67
N GLY A 31 24.45 25.44 -16.81
CA GLY A 31 24.89 26.41 -15.81
C GLY A 31 24.37 26.10 -14.39
N PRO A 32 24.76 26.90 -13.39
CA PRO A 32 24.72 26.56 -11.96
C PRO A 32 23.50 25.76 -11.50
N ALA A 33 23.72 24.79 -10.60
CA ALA A 33 22.66 24.06 -9.93
C ALA A 33 21.86 24.99 -9.00
N ASP A 34 20.59 24.67 -8.79
CA ASP A 34 19.74 25.38 -7.83
C ASP A 34 20.06 24.93 -6.40
N VAL A 35 20.30 23.61 -6.22
CA VAL A 35 20.71 23.01 -4.95
C VAL A 35 21.94 22.14 -5.15
N LEU A 36 22.91 22.28 -4.25
CA LEU A 36 24.07 21.40 -4.16
C LEU A 36 24.11 20.79 -2.75
N ILE A 37 23.92 19.48 -2.64
CA ILE A 37 24.11 18.73 -1.40
C ILE A 37 25.55 18.25 -1.39
N VAL A 38 26.31 18.57 -0.35
CA VAL A 38 27.73 18.21 -0.18
C VAL A 38 27.97 17.49 1.13
N ASN A 39 29.16 16.92 1.31
CA ASN A 39 29.59 16.30 2.55
C ASN A 39 28.63 15.20 3.05
N GLY A 40 28.06 14.44 2.11
CA GLY A 40 27.11 13.38 2.39
C GLY A 40 27.70 11.98 2.21
N ARG A 41 27.01 10.98 2.74
CA ARG A 41 27.15 9.57 2.32
C ARG A 41 25.96 9.24 1.43
N VAL A 42 26.09 9.46 0.13
CA VAL A 42 24.98 9.35 -0.81
C VAL A 42 24.83 7.91 -1.27
N ALA A 43 23.72 7.26 -0.91
CA ALA A 43 23.34 5.96 -1.46
C ALA A 43 22.65 6.17 -2.82
N THR A 44 23.32 5.83 -3.93
CA THR A 44 22.81 6.13 -5.27
C THR A 44 21.84 5.07 -5.80
N LEU A 45 21.88 3.87 -5.21
CA LEU A 45 21.25 2.63 -5.71
C LEU A 45 21.67 2.24 -7.14
N ASN A 46 22.78 2.79 -7.64
CA ASN A 46 23.39 2.42 -8.92
C ASN A 46 24.54 1.42 -8.66
N PRO A 47 24.45 0.16 -9.14
CA PRO A 47 25.50 -0.84 -8.92
C PRO A 47 26.89 -0.44 -9.41
N ARG A 48 27.00 0.49 -10.38
CA ARG A 48 28.30 0.97 -10.91
C ARG A 48 28.93 2.11 -10.11
N GLN A 49 28.14 2.78 -9.29
CA GLN A 49 28.59 3.89 -8.44
C GLN A 49 27.71 3.92 -7.19
N PRO A 50 27.80 2.93 -6.30
CA PRO A 50 26.83 2.73 -5.22
C PRO A 50 26.84 3.88 -4.19
N GLU A 51 27.99 4.55 -4.07
CA GLU A 51 28.21 5.65 -3.14
C GLU A 51 28.70 6.92 -3.86
N ALA A 52 28.36 8.08 -3.31
CA ALA A 52 28.87 9.39 -3.72
C ALA A 52 28.93 10.34 -2.51
N ALA A 53 29.58 11.49 -2.67
CA ALA A 53 29.72 12.50 -1.61
C ALA A 53 28.80 13.72 -1.80
N ALA A 54 28.33 13.97 -3.03
CA ALA A 54 27.57 15.15 -3.38
C ALA A 54 26.50 14.88 -4.46
N ILE A 55 25.47 15.74 -4.48
CA ILE A 55 24.39 15.75 -5.47
C ILE A 55 24.14 17.18 -5.94
N ALA A 56 24.11 17.41 -7.26
CA ALA A 56 23.72 18.66 -7.88
C ALA A 56 22.31 18.54 -8.48
N ILE A 57 21.43 19.49 -8.16
CA ILE A 57 20.02 19.49 -8.54
C ILE A 57 19.67 20.79 -9.24
N LYS A 58 18.99 20.70 -10.38
CA LYS A 58 18.46 21.83 -11.14
C LYS A 58 16.99 21.60 -11.46
N GLY A 59 16.13 22.50 -11.01
CA GLY A 59 14.69 22.34 -11.03
C GLY A 59 14.27 21.05 -10.32
N ASP A 60 13.65 20.15 -11.08
CA ASP A 60 13.15 18.85 -10.64
C ASP A 60 14.07 17.67 -11.04
N THR A 61 15.29 17.97 -11.51
CA THR A 61 16.23 16.97 -12.02
C THR A 61 17.54 16.95 -11.26
N ILE A 62 18.09 15.75 -11.08
CA ILE A 62 19.47 15.57 -10.63
C ILE A 62 20.37 15.73 -11.86
N VAL A 63 21.27 16.71 -11.81
CA VAL A 63 22.21 17.03 -12.90
C VAL A 63 23.63 16.53 -12.64
N GLY A 64 23.93 16.09 -11.41
CA GLY A 64 25.22 15.48 -11.07
C GLY A 64 25.16 14.68 -9.77
N VAL A 65 25.90 13.58 -9.71
CA VAL A 65 26.13 12.74 -8.53
C VAL A 65 27.59 12.30 -8.55
N GLY A 66 28.35 12.59 -7.51
CA GLY A 66 29.79 12.32 -7.51
C GLY A 66 30.50 12.82 -6.26
N SER A 67 31.79 13.10 -6.41
CA SER A 67 32.59 13.77 -5.39
C SER A 67 32.23 15.26 -5.28
N GLU A 68 32.56 15.87 -4.15
CA GLU A 68 32.39 17.32 -3.99
C GLU A 68 33.23 18.12 -4.97
N ALA A 69 34.46 17.67 -5.26
CA ALA A 69 35.36 18.35 -6.19
C ALA A 69 34.77 18.40 -7.60
N GLU A 70 34.22 17.28 -8.09
CA GLU A 70 33.56 17.21 -9.40
C GLU A 70 32.35 18.15 -9.46
N LEU A 71 31.53 18.15 -8.40
CA LEU A 71 30.28 18.90 -8.41
C LEU A 71 30.43 20.39 -8.01
N ASN A 72 31.61 20.82 -7.54
CA ASN A 72 31.86 22.24 -7.26
C ASN A 72 31.73 23.12 -8.52
N THR A 73 31.91 22.54 -9.71
CA THR A 73 31.68 23.20 -11.01
C THR A 73 30.21 23.65 -11.21
N PHE A 74 29.26 23.03 -10.51
CA PHE A 74 27.84 23.41 -10.54
C PHE A 74 27.50 24.54 -9.55
N ARG A 75 28.45 24.99 -8.72
CA ARG A 75 28.23 26.09 -7.77
C ARG A 75 28.22 27.43 -8.51
N GLY A 76 27.15 28.19 -8.33
CA GLY A 76 27.05 29.60 -8.73
C GLY A 76 26.52 30.48 -7.60
N GLU A 77 26.42 31.78 -7.88
CA GLU A 77 26.03 32.80 -6.89
C GLU A 77 24.68 32.53 -6.21
N LYS A 78 23.74 31.89 -6.92
CA LYS A 78 22.39 31.57 -6.43
C LYS A 78 22.23 30.12 -5.97
N THR A 79 23.27 29.30 -6.07
CA THR A 79 23.19 27.88 -5.69
C THR A 79 23.04 27.76 -4.18
N ARG A 80 21.96 27.16 -3.72
CA ARG A 80 21.78 26.82 -2.30
C ARG A 80 22.62 25.59 -1.98
N VAL A 81 23.60 25.74 -1.09
CA VAL A 81 24.43 24.63 -0.63
C VAL A 81 23.91 24.06 0.67
N ILE A 82 23.74 22.74 0.71
CA ILE A 82 23.32 21.97 1.88
C ILE A 82 24.49 21.08 2.28
N ASP A 83 25.10 21.39 3.43
CA ASP A 83 26.08 20.50 4.06
C ASP A 83 25.32 19.38 4.79
N ALA A 84 25.50 18.14 4.34
CA ALA A 84 24.87 16.98 4.96
C ALA A 84 25.54 16.58 6.29
N GLY A 85 26.74 17.08 6.58
CA GLY A 85 27.47 16.82 7.82
C GLY A 85 27.76 15.33 8.01
N HIS A 86 28.26 14.66 6.96
CA HIS A 86 28.51 13.22 6.85
C HIS A 86 27.29 12.31 7.07
N ARG A 87 26.07 12.86 7.10
CA ARG A 87 24.84 12.06 7.17
C ARG A 87 24.58 11.33 5.87
N THR A 88 23.84 10.23 5.97
CA THR A 88 23.40 9.46 4.81
C THR A 88 22.30 10.18 4.05
N VAL A 89 22.46 10.30 2.73
CA VAL A 89 21.45 10.79 1.80
C VAL A 89 20.94 9.60 1.00
N ILE A 90 19.65 9.31 1.10
CA ILE A 90 18.99 8.21 0.37
C ILE A 90 17.99 8.76 -0.65
N PRO A 91 17.63 7.99 -1.69
CA PRO A 91 16.49 8.33 -2.52
C PRO A 91 15.23 8.39 -1.68
N GLY A 92 14.32 9.32 -2.01
CA GLY A 92 13.02 9.37 -1.38
C GLY A 92 12.29 8.03 -1.54
N LEU A 93 11.65 7.56 -0.46
CA LEU A 93 11.02 6.25 -0.46
C LEU A 93 9.79 6.24 -1.37
N ASN A 94 9.62 5.14 -2.09
CA ASN A 94 8.43 4.85 -2.89
C ASN A 94 7.70 3.65 -2.29
N ASP A 95 6.52 3.87 -1.74
CA ASP A 95 5.65 2.78 -1.32
C ASP A 95 4.93 2.21 -2.55
N ALA A 96 5.37 1.04 -3.04
CA ALA A 96 4.85 0.49 -4.30
C ALA A 96 3.46 -0.14 -4.19
N HIS A 97 2.90 -0.23 -2.99
CA HIS A 97 1.53 -0.67 -2.74
C HIS A 97 1.07 -0.25 -1.37
N THR A 98 0.11 0.65 -1.39
CA THR A 98 -0.62 1.12 -0.23
C THR A 98 -2.05 1.48 -0.66
N HIS A 99 -2.95 1.69 0.28
CA HIS A 99 -4.29 2.22 0.05
C HIS A 99 -4.35 3.68 0.52
N PHE A 100 -3.43 4.50 0.01
CA PHE A 100 -3.20 5.88 0.43
C PHE A 100 -4.44 6.77 0.32
N ILE A 101 -5.14 6.72 -0.82
CA ILE A 101 -6.28 7.60 -1.12
C ILE A 101 -7.40 7.31 -0.12
N ARG A 102 -7.79 6.05 0.04
CA ARG A 102 -8.79 5.63 1.05
C ARG A 102 -8.35 5.95 2.48
N GLY A 103 -7.08 5.68 2.83
CA GLY A 103 -6.55 6.01 4.16
C GLY A 103 -6.58 7.52 4.44
N GLY A 104 -6.33 8.34 3.42
CA GLY A 104 -6.41 9.79 3.51
C GLY A 104 -7.80 10.30 3.87
N LEU A 105 -8.87 9.62 3.45
CA LEU A 105 -10.25 10.03 3.75
C LEU A 105 -10.62 9.93 5.24
N THR A 106 -9.85 9.17 6.04
CA THR A 106 -10.19 8.90 7.45
C THR A 106 -9.06 9.12 8.44
N TYR A 107 -7.82 9.38 7.98
CA TYR A 107 -6.63 9.54 8.83
C TYR A 107 -6.84 10.43 10.07
N THR A 108 -7.48 11.59 9.94
CA THR A 108 -7.70 12.52 11.07
C THR A 108 -8.75 12.07 12.08
N SER A 109 -9.56 11.06 11.75
CA SER A 109 -10.52 10.43 12.66
C SER A 109 -9.93 9.25 13.43
N GLU A 110 -8.70 8.85 13.12
CA GLU A 110 -8.09 7.63 13.63
C GLU A 110 -7.02 7.91 14.70
N VAL A 111 -7.11 7.22 15.82
CA VAL A 111 -6.02 7.06 16.79
C VAL A 111 -5.10 5.96 16.28
N ARG A 112 -3.88 6.33 15.90
CA ARG A 112 -2.90 5.39 15.34
C ARG A 112 -2.14 4.63 16.44
N TRP A 113 -2.14 3.31 16.33
CA TRP A 113 -1.42 2.38 17.22
C TRP A 113 -0.16 1.78 16.58
N ASP A 114 0.21 2.29 15.41
CA ASP A 114 1.45 1.96 14.71
C ASP A 114 2.67 2.14 15.64
N GLY A 115 3.38 1.05 15.93
CA GLY A 115 4.58 1.06 16.77
C GLY A 115 4.34 1.41 18.24
N VAL A 116 3.10 1.31 18.73
CA VAL A 116 2.80 1.52 20.16
C VAL A 116 3.21 0.27 20.96
N PRO A 117 4.13 0.41 21.94
CA PRO A 117 4.79 -0.75 22.57
C PRO A 117 3.99 -1.37 23.73
N SER A 118 2.92 -0.73 24.19
CA SER A 118 2.08 -1.27 25.28
C SER A 118 0.60 -0.96 25.07
N LEU A 119 -0.24 -1.89 25.50
CA LEU A 119 -1.69 -1.73 25.47
C LEU A 119 -2.12 -0.58 26.39
N ALA A 120 -1.47 -0.42 27.54
CA ALA A 120 -1.72 0.71 28.44
C ALA A 120 -1.56 2.07 27.74
N GLU A 121 -0.51 2.25 26.94
CA GLU A 121 -0.30 3.48 26.16
C GLU A 121 -1.35 3.63 25.05
N GLY A 122 -1.69 2.54 24.36
CA GLY A 122 -2.75 2.53 23.35
C GLY A 122 -4.09 2.99 23.93
N MET A 123 -4.49 2.45 25.09
CA MET A 123 -5.73 2.79 25.77
C MET A 123 -5.72 4.22 26.35
N ARG A 124 -4.56 4.70 26.83
CA ARG A 124 -4.40 6.11 27.24
C ARG A 124 -4.71 7.06 26.09
N ARG A 125 -4.17 6.79 24.89
CA ARG A 125 -4.44 7.60 23.67
C ARG A 125 -5.92 7.54 23.26
N VAL A 126 -6.54 6.37 23.34
CA VAL A 126 -7.98 6.21 23.08
C VAL A 126 -8.80 7.08 24.03
N GLY A 127 -8.50 7.07 25.34
CA GLY A 127 -9.20 7.88 26.32
C GLY A 127 -8.97 9.40 26.14
N GLU A 128 -7.76 9.80 25.74
CA GLU A 128 -7.48 11.19 25.36
C GLU A 128 -8.28 11.65 24.16
N GLN A 129 -8.39 10.80 23.13
CA GLN A 129 -9.22 11.08 21.97
C GLN A 129 -10.69 11.15 22.35
N ALA A 130 -11.18 10.22 23.19
CA ALA A 130 -12.58 10.19 23.59
C ALA A 130 -13.06 11.49 24.25
N ARG A 131 -12.20 12.13 25.06
CA ARG A 131 -12.50 13.42 25.74
C ARG A 131 -12.63 14.61 24.79
N ARG A 132 -12.11 14.51 23.57
CA ARG A 132 -12.10 15.61 22.58
C ARG A 132 -12.88 15.31 21.31
N THR A 133 -13.50 14.14 21.20
CA THR A 133 -14.32 13.76 20.05
C THR A 133 -15.75 14.25 20.25
N PRO A 134 -16.25 15.20 19.44
CA PRO A 134 -17.63 15.67 19.55
C PRO A 134 -18.61 14.71 18.84
N PRO A 135 -19.88 14.63 19.29
CA PRO A 135 -20.93 14.01 18.49
C PRO A 135 -21.07 14.69 17.10
N PRO A 136 -21.35 13.93 16.03
CA PRO A 136 -21.63 12.50 16.00
C PRO A 136 -20.37 11.63 15.80
N HIS A 137 -19.15 12.18 15.89
CA HIS A 137 -17.92 11.45 15.57
C HIS A 137 -17.58 10.35 16.59
N TRP A 138 -16.83 9.35 16.13
CA TRP A 138 -16.41 8.20 16.92
C TRP A 138 -14.90 8.20 17.12
N VAL A 139 -14.44 7.64 18.24
CA VAL A 139 -13.02 7.26 18.39
C VAL A 139 -12.76 5.99 17.60
N GLN A 140 -11.77 6.02 16.71
CA GLN A 140 -11.47 4.90 15.83
C GLN A 140 -10.00 4.49 15.95
N VAL A 141 -9.72 3.20 16.05
CA VAL A 141 -8.38 2.61 15.85
C VAL A 141 -8.51 1.59 14.74
N ILE A 142 -8.01 1.89 13.55
CA ILE A 142 -8.23 1.06 12.35
C ILE A 142 -6.89 0.53 11.82
N GLY A 143 -6.57 -0.73 12.13
CA GLY A 143 -5.40 -1.42 11.58
C GLY A 143 -4.06 -0.83 11.97
N GLY A 144 -2.98 -1.40 11.44
CA GLY A 144 -1.60 -0.99 11.73
C GLY A 144 -1.10 -1.38 13.13
N TRP A 145 -1.72 -2.37 13.77
CA TRP A 145 -1.31 -2.88 15.09
C TRP A 145 -1.63 -4.37 15.23
N THR A 146 -0.95 -5.02 16.17
CA THR A 146 -1.19 -6.41 16.58
C THR A 146 -1.11 -6.52 18.11
N TRP A 147 -1.67 -7.55 18.73
CA TRP A 147 -1.47 -7.78 20.17
C TRP A 147 -0.01 -8.12 20.50
N ALA A 148 0.71 -8.69 19.53
CA ALA A 148 2.10 -9.13 19.70
C ALA A 148 3.09 -7.97 19.87
N GLN A 149 2.77 -6.74 19.40
CA GLN A 149 3.64 -5.57 19.63
C GLN A 149 3.57 -5.06 21.08
N PHE A 150 2.52 -5.41 21.83
CA PHE A 150 2.35 -4.94 23.20
C PHE A 150 3.19 -5.74 24.19
N ALA A 151 3.72 -5.05 25.20
CA ALA A 151 4.38 -5.65 26.35
C ALA A 151 3.46 -6.68 27.05
N GLU A 152 2.16 -6.42 27.08
CA GLU A 152 1.13 -7.24 27.72
C GLU A 152 0.77 -8.50 26.91
N LYS A 153 1.16 -8.57 25.63
CA LYS A 153 0.90 -9.72 24.74
C LYS A 153 -0.56 -10.19 24.73
N ARG A 154 -1.50 -9.23 24.73
CA ARG A 154 -2.94 -9.49 24.70
C ARG A 154 -3.71 -8.40 23.98
N PHE A 155 -4.95 -8.71 23.62
CA PHE A 155 -5.91 -7.74 23.11
C PHE A 155 -6.49 -6.85 24.23
N PRO A 156 -7.06 -5.68 23.88
CA PRO A 156 -7.93 -4.93 24.80
C PRO A 156 -9.19 -5.74 25.15
N THR A 157 -9.71 -5.49 26.34
CA THR A 157 -11.03 -5.97 26.79
C THR A 157 -12.11 -4.93 26.52
N LEU A 158 -13.37 -5.35 26.45
CA LEU A 158 -14.50 -4.43 26.31
C LEU A 158 -14.63 -3.53 27.56
N GLU A 159 -14.32 -4.05 28.74
CA GLU A 159 -14.30 -3.31 29.99
C GLU A 159 -13.29 -2.15 29.95
N GLU A 160 -12.05 -2.42 29.52
CA GLU A 160 -11.01 -1.39 29.36
C GLU A 160 -11.43 -0.33 28.33
N ILE A 161 -12.02 -0.75 27.21
CA ILE A 161 -12.50 0.19 26.18
C ILE A 161 -13.64 1.06 26.71
N ASN A 162 -14.63 0.46 27.36
CA ASN A 162 -15.75 1.19 27.94
C ASN A 162 -15.27 2.18 29.01
N ALA A 163 -14.34 1.77 29.89
CA ALA A 163 -13.78 2.65 30.91
C ALA A 163 -13.01 3.83 30.32
N ALA A 164 -12.24 3.61 29.25
CA ALA A 164 -11.47 4.66 28.60
C ALA A 164 -12.33 5.66 27.80
N THR A 165 -13.46 5.20 27.25
CA THR A 165 -14.24 5.95 26.26
C THR A 165 -15.53 6.56 26.80
N GLY A 166 -16.06 6.03 27.91
CA GLY A 166 -17.31 6.49 28.51
C GLY A 166 -18.47 6.47 27.50
N ASP A 167 -19.17 7.60 27.39
CA ASP A 167 -20.30 7.76 26.48
C ASP A 167 -19.90 8.15 25.04
N THR A 168 -18.61 8.32 24.74
CA THR A 168 -18.14 8.58 23.37
C THR A 168 -18.10 7.26 22.59
N PRO A 169 -18.83 7.10 21.46
CA PRO A 169 -18.78 5.88 20.66
C PRO A 169 -17.36 5.56 20.18
N CYS A 170 -16.96 4.29 20.28
CA CYS A 170 -15.63 3.84 19.93
C CYS A 170 -15.65 2.52 19.16
N MET A 171 -14.80 2.44 18.13
CA MET A 171 -14.49 1.23 17.40
C MET A 171 -12.98 1.01 17.36
N ILE A 172 -12.52 -0.15 17.85
CA ILE A 172 -11.14 -0.61 17.69
C ILE A 172 -11.16 -1.83 16.77
N MET A 173 -10.47 -1.80 15.65
CA MET A 173 -10.40 -2.89 14.68
C MET A 173 -9.00 -3.47 14.66
N HIS A 174 -8.89 -4.78 14.90
CA HIS A 174 -7.65 -5.53 14.74
C HIS A 174 -7.66 -6.21 13.38
N LEU A 175 -6.75 -5.78 12.50
CA LEU A 175 -6.55 -6.31 11.16
C LEU A 175 -7.89 -6.66 10.48
N TYR A 176 -8.00 -7.86 9.91
CA TYR A 176 -9.21 -8.35 9.24
C TYR A 176 -9.90 -9.48 10.02
N ASP A 177 -9.65 -9.61 11.33
CA ASP A 177 -10.25 -10.67 12.15
C ASP A 177 -11.39 -10.21 13.05
N ARG A 178 -11.24 -9.07 13.74
CA ARG A 178 -12.24 -8.61 14.72
C ARG A 178 -12.26 -7.11 14.93
N ALA A 179 -13.34 -6.63 15.53
CA ALA A 179 -13.44 -5.28 16.05
C ALA A 179 -14.20 -5.25 17.39
N TRP A 180 -13.84 -4.31 18.26
CA TRP A 180 -14.55 -4.01 19.49
C TRP A 180 -15.34 -2.73 19.31
N LEU A 181 -16.63 -2.80 19.61
CA LEU A 181 -17.53 -1.66 19.74
C LEU A 181 -17.80 -1.45 21.22
N ASN A 182 -17.60 -0.23 21.72
CA ASN A 182 -17.99 0.09 23.09
C ASN A 182 -19.53 0.13 23.23
N ARG A 183 -20.01 0.19 24.48
CA ARG A 183 -21.45 0.20 24.79
C ARG A 183 -22.17 1.38 24.13
N SER A 184 -21.52 2.55 24.08
CA SER A 184 -22.09 3.72 23.41
C SER A 184 -22.27 3.50 21.90
N ALA A 185 -21.29 2.88 21.23
CA ALA A 185 -21.42 2.48 19.83
C ALA A 185 -22.59 1.52 19.59
N ILE A 186 -22.76 0.49 20.44
CA ILE A 186 -23.91 -0.44 20.35
C ILE A 186 -25.25 0.29 20.50
N ARG A 187 -25.35 1.24 21.44
CA ARG A 187 -26.54 2.07 21.64
C ARG A 187 -26.85 2.95 20.44
N VAL A 188 -25.85 3.66 19.91
CA VAL A 188 -26.01 4.55 18.74
C VAL A 188 -26.41 3.76 17.49
N LEU A 189 -25.95 2.53 17.36
CA LEU A 189 -26.35 1.63 16.27
C LEU A 189 -27.74 1.00 16.47
N GLY A 190 -28.36 1.16 17.65
CA GLY A 190 -29.62 0.52 18.01
C GLY A 190 -29.51 -1.00 18.18
N TRP A 191 -28.31 -1.51 18.47
CA TRP A 191 -28.00 -2.94 18.47
C TRP A 191 -28.22 -3.63 19.82
N GLU A 192 -28.79 -2.94 20.81
CA GLU A 192 -28.97 -3.47 22.17
C GLU A 192 -29.87 -4.71 22.22
N ARG A 193 -30.79 -4.88 21.25
CA ARG A 193 -31.69 -6.05 21.16
C ARG A 193 -31.33 -6.94 19.97
N GLU A 194 -31.41 -6.36 18.78
CA GLU A 194 -31.21 -7.06 17.52
C GLU A 194 -30.01 -6.49 16.77
N VAL A 195 -29.09 -7.39 16.40
CA VAL A 195 -27.94 -7.06 15.57
C VAL A 195 -28.26 -7.53 14.15
N PRO A 196 -28.13 -6.68 13.13
CA PRO A 196 -28.27 -7.08 11.75
C PRO A 196 -27.35 -8.25 11.40
N LYS A 197 -27.82 -9.18 10.58
CA LYS A 197 -26.99 -10.27 10.09
C LYS A 197 -25.79 -9.70 9.33
N LEU A 198 -24.58 -10.01 9.78
CA LEU A 198 -23.34 -9.64 9.12
C LEU A 198 -22.93 -10.76 8.16
N PHE A 199 -22.65 -10.41 6.90
CA PHE A 199 -22.10 -11.39 5.97
C PHE A 199 -20.67 -11.75 6.39
N GLY A 200 -20.41 -13.04 6.64
CA GLY A 200 -19.08 -13.50 7.05
C GLY A 200 -18.64 -12.98 8.42
N GLY A 201 -19.59 -12.81 9.36
CA GLY A 201 -19.27 -12.44 10.73
C GLY A 201 -20.50 -12.41 11.65
N PHE A 202 -20.27 -12.12 12.92
CA PHE A 202 -21.30 -11.97 13.93
C PHE A 202 -20.84 -11.02 15.05
N VAL A 203 -21.79 -10.51 15.83
CA VAL A 203 -21.50 -9.85 17.10
C VAL A 203 -21.68 -10.89 18.20
N GLU A 204 -20.65 -11.08 19.01
CA GLU A 204 -20.66 -11.97 20.16
C GLU A 204 -21.77 -11.56 21.14
N ARG A 205 -22.40 -12.56 21.76
CA ARG A 205 -23.43 -12.38 22.77
C ARG A 205 -22.98 -12.98 24.10
N ASP A 206 -23.33 -12.32 25.20
CA ASP A 206 -23.09 -12.82 26.55
C ASP A 206 -24.04 -13.99 26.90
N ALA A 207 -23.89 -14.54 28.11
CA ALA A 207 -24.75 -15.63 28.61
C ALA A 207 -26.24 -15.27 28.72
N GLY A 208 -26.57 -13.97 28.81
CA GLY A 208 -27.95 -13.45 28.79
C GLY A 208 -28.48 -13.19 27.38
N GLY A 209 -27.68 -13.41 26.35
CA GLY A 209 -28.02 -13.15 24.95
C GLY A 209 -27.84 -11.70 24.51
N ASN A 210 -27.27 -10.82 25.35
CA ASN A 210 -27.03 -9.42 24.97
C ASN A 210 -25.75 -9.30 24.13
N PRO A 211 -25.72 -8.42 23.11
CA PRO A 211 -24.50 -8.23 22.32
C PRO A 211 -23.41 -7.57 23.16
N THR A 212 -22.22 -8.17 23.18
CA THR A 212 -21.08 -7.69 23.98
C THR A 212 -20.42 -6.47 23.34
N GLY A 213 -20.44 -6.40 22.00
CA GLY A 213 -19.72 -5.41 21.21
C GLY A 213 -18.49 -5.97 20.50
N LEU A 214 -18.10 -7.22 20.78
CA LEU A 214 -17.07 -7.90 20.00
C LEU A 214 -17.64 -8.41 18.67
N VAL A 215 -17.19 -7.83 17.57
CA VAL A 215 -17.50 -8.24 16.20
C VAL A 215 -16.44 -9.23 15.75
N MET A 216 -16.85 -10.46 15.46
CA MET A 216 -15.98 -11.51 14.91
C MET A 216 -16.25 -11.66 13.41
N SER A 217 -15.20 -11.54 12.59
CA SER A 217 -15.27 -11.93 11.18
C SER A 217 -14.89 -13.41 11.04
N THR A 218 -15.64 -14.16 10.24
CA THR A 218 -15.42 -15.61 10.04
C THR A 218 -14.81 -15.97 8.70
N THR A 219 -14.91 -15.10 7.69
CA THR A 219 -14.44 -15.42 6.32
C THR A 219 -13.67 -14.29 5.65
N SER A 220 -14.07 -13.02 5.84
CA SER A 220 -13.41 -11.88 5.18
C SER A 220 -13.65 -10.55 5.88
N LEU A 221 -12.95 -9.51 5.43
CA LEU A 221 -13.08 -8.12 5.88
C LEU A 221 -14.50 -7.53 5.72
N ALA A 222 -15.39 -8.17 4.96
CA ALA A 222 -16.70 -7.62 4.62
C ALA A 222 -17.57 -7.28 5.83
N SER A 223 -17.61 -8.14 6.86
CA SER A 223 -18.38 -7.88 8.09
C SER A 223 -17.86 -6.66 8.85
N LEU A 224 -16.54 -6.55 9.02
CA LEU A 224 -15.90 -5.42 9.69
C LEU A 224 -16.09 -4.11 8.92
N VAL A 225 -15.99 -4.14 7.58
CA VAL A 225 -16.29 -2.99 6.73
C VAL A 225 -17.75 -2.61 6.81
N ALA A 226 -18.68 -3.57 6.85
CA ALA A 226 -20.10 -3.28 7.02
C ALA A 226 -20.37 -2.52 8.34
N VAL A 227 -19.71 -2.90 9.44
CA VAL A 227 -19.79 -2.16 10.70
C VAL A 227 -19.18 -0.76 10.53
N TRP A 228 -17.96 -0.68 9.98
CA TRP A 228 -17.24 0.58 9.83
C TRP A 228 -17.98 1.60 8.93
N LEU A 229 -18.70 1.14 7.91
CA LEU A 229 -19.53 1.99 7.05
C LEU A 229 -20.70 2.66 7.77
N ARG A 230 -21.05 2.21 8.99
CA ARG A 230 -22.05 2.84 9.86
C ARG A 230 -21.46 3.92 10.77
N VAL A 231 -20.13 4.01 10.83
CA VAL A 231 -19.42 5.08 11.54
C VAL A 231 -19.56 6.39 10.74
N PRO A 232 -19.90 7.53 11.37
CA PRO A 232 -20.01 8.80 10.67
C PRO A 232 -18.72 9.16 9.91
N ARG A 233 -18.90 9.52 8.63
CA ARG A 233 -17.80 9.90 7.74
C ARG A 233 -17.47 11.36 7.92
N LEU A 234 -16.20 11.70 7.68
CA LEU A 234 -15.77 13.08 7.51
C LEU A 234 -16.51 13.73 6.33
N SER A 235 -16.82 15.02 6.45
CA SER A 235 -17.32 15.83 5.34
C SER A 235 -16.32 15.86 4.17
N PRO A 236 -16.73 16.20 2.94
CA PRO A 236 -15.79 16.36 1.83
C PRO A 236 -14.61 17.31 2.12
N GLU A 237 -14.87 18.41 2.82
CA GLU A 237 -13.85 19.40 3.20
C GLU A 237 -12.89 18.85 4.28
N GLU A 238 -13.44 18.10 5.23
CA GLU A 238 -12.66 17.41 6.25
C GLU A 238 -11.82 16.28 5.64
N GLN A 239 -12.32 15.57 4.63
CA GLN A 239 -11.55 14.56 3.88
C GLN A 239 -10.34 15.19 3.19
N VAL A 240 -10.49 16.36 2.56
CA VAL A 240 -9.36 17.10 1.97
C VAL A 240 -8.31 17.43 3.04
N THR A 241 -8.76 17.92 4.19
CA THR A 241 -7.87 18.21 5.33
C THR A 241 -7.18 16.94 5.82
N SER A 242 -7.93 15.85 5.99
CA SER A 242 -7.44 14.55 6.41
C SER A 242 -6.37 14.01 5.46
N THR A 243 -6.59 14.06 4.15
CA THR A 243 -5.61 13.65 3.14
C THR A 243 -4.33 14.49 3.21
N ARG A 244 -4.42 15.81 3.48
CA ARG A 244 -3.23 16.66 3.67
C ARG A 244 -2.42 16.24 4.91
N HIS A 245 -3.09 15.95 6.01
CA HIS A 245 -2.42 15.44 7.22
C HIS A 245 -1.75 14.09 6.95
N PHE A 246 -2.39 13.22 6.18
CA PHE A 246 -1.81 11.92 5.84
C PHE A 246 -0.58 12.04 4.93
N MET A 247 -0.61 12.95 3.93
CA MET A 247 0.57 13.26 3.13
C MET A 247 1.73 13.80 3.98
N ARG A 248 1.43 14.67 4.96
CA ARG A 248 2.46 15.20 5.87
C ARG A 248 3.11 14.09 6.69
N GLU A 249 2.32 13.13 7.16
CA GLU A 249 2.84 12.00 7.92
C GLU A 249 3.74 11.09 7.08
N HIS A 250 3.37 10.83 5.82
CA HIS A 250 4.22 10.10 4.88
C HIS A 250 5.55 10.82 4.61
N ASN A 251 5.52 12.14 4.40
CA ASN A 251 6.74 12.93 4.23
C ASN A 251 7.63 12.85 5.47
N ARG A 252 7.05 12.86 6.68
CA ARG A 252 7.80 12.74 7.95
C ARG A 252 8.59 11.43 8.02
N LEU A 253 8.08 10.38 7.38
CA LEU A 253 8.71 9.06 7.28
C LEU A 253 9.68 8.94 6.09
N GLY A 254 9.85 9.99 5.28
CA GLY A 254 10.73 9.99 4.10
C GLY A 254 10.08 9.42 2.84
N VAL A 255 8.76 9.17 2.85
CA VAL A 255 8.01 8.76 1.66
C VAL A 255 7.79 9.97 0.76
N THR A 256 8.11 9.81 -0.52
CA THR A 256 7.99 10.87 -1.54
C THR A 256 7.08 10.47 -2.69
N SER A 257 6.83 9.18 -2.86
CA SER A 257 5.84 8.66 -3.81
C SER A 257 5.17 7.40 -3.28
N VAL A 258 3.96 7.17 -3.78
CA VAL A 258 3.16 5.99 -3.47
C VAL A 258 2.49 5.49 -4.74
N ILE A 259 2.23 4.19 -4.77
CA ILE A 259 1.24 3.60 -5.65
C ILE A 259 0.02 3.22 -4.81
N ASP A 260 -1.07 3.94 -5.03
CA ASP A 260 -2.38 3.61 -4.50
C ASP A 260 -2.97 2.44 -5.30
N ALA A 261 -3.07 1.28 -4.66
CA ALA A 261 -3.61 0.07 -5.26
C ALA A 261 -5.16 0.04 -5.23
N GLY A 262 -5.83 1.19 -5.18
CA GLY A 262 -7.29 1.28 -5.03
C GLY A 262 -7.77 0.59 -3.75
N GLY A 263 -9.06 0.22 -3.67
CA GLY A 263 -9.55 -0.61 -2.57
C GLY A 263 -11.05 -0.85 -2.62
N GLY A 264 -11.51 -1.91 -1.96
CA GLY A 264 -12.94 -2.15 -1.76
C GLY A 264 -13.59 -0.95 -1.06
N GLY A 265 -14.65 -0.41 -1.66
CA GLY A 265 -15.36 0.78 -1.19
C GLY A 265 -14.73 2.12 -1.62
N GLN A 266 -13.65 2.12 -2.41
CA GLN A 266 -13.05 3.32 -3.02
C GLN A 266 -13.53 3.46 -4.47
N ASN A 267 -14.80 3.82 -4.62
CA ASN A 267 -15.45 3.99 -5.92
C ASN A 267 -14.89 5.21 -6.66
N TYR A 268 -14.60 5.02 -7.95
CA TYR A 268 -14.19 6.09 -8.84
C TYR A 268 -15.40 6.66 -9.60
N PRO A 269 -15.54 8.00 -9.71
CA PRO A 269 -14.58 9.03 -9.25
C PRO A 269 -14.80 9.56 -7.81
N GLU A 270 -15.91 9.23 -7.15
CA GLU A 270 -16.37 9.94 -5.95
C GLU A 270 -15.37 9.87 -4.79
N ASN A 271 -14.77 8.71 -4.53
CA ASN A 271 -13.81 8.54 -3.44
C ASN A 271 -12.40 9.04 -3.78
N TYR A 272 -12.20 9.57 -4.99
CA TYR A 272 -10.96 10.22 -5.43
C TYR A 272 -11.08 11.75 -5.41
N ALA A 273 -12.27 12.30 -5.09
CA ALA A 273 -12.54 13.73 -5.17
C ALA A 273 -11.58 14.58 -4.30
N ALA A 274 -11.28 14.13 -3.08
CA ALA A 274 -10.38 14.85 -2.17
C ALA A 274 -8.95 14.95 -2.74
N ILE A 275 -8.39 13.84 -3.25
CA ILE A 275 -7.05 13.85 -3.82
C ILE A 275 -7.01 14.55 -5.18
N ALA A 276 -8.05 14.42 -6.00
CA ALA A 276 -8.18 15.12 -7.26
C ALA A 276 -8.25 16.65 -7.05
N LYS A 277 -8.97 17.10 -6.02
CA LYS A 277 -8.99 18.51 -5.61
C LYS A 277 -7.60 18.99 -5.20
N LEU A 278 -6.90 18.25 -4.35
CA LEU A 278 -5.53 18.60 -3.94
C LEU A 278 -4.56 18.62 -5.13
N ALA A 279 -4.72 17.73 -6.10
CA ALA A 279 -3.96 17.73 -7.35
C ALA A 279 -4.24 18.99 -8.19
N ALA A 280 -5.51 19.34 -8.37
CA ALA A 280 -5.93 20.52 -9.12
C ALA A 280 -5.43 21.82 -8.47
N ASP A 281 -5.48 21.90 -7.14
CA ASP A 281 -5.02 23.04 -6.35
C ASP A 281 -3.47 23.07 -6.22
N LYS A 282 -2.75 22.10 -6.80
CA LYS A 282 -1.27 21.96 -6.71
C LYS A 282 -0.75 21.85 -5.27
N LEU A 283 -1.51 21.16 -4.42
CA LEU A 283 -1.23 20.98 -2.99
C LEU A 283 -0.68 19.59 -2.64
N LEU A 284 -0.39 18.75 -3.63
CA LEU A 284 0.21 17.44 -3.39
C LEU A 284 1.68 17.56 -3.00
N THR A 285 2.05 16.87 -1.92
CA THR A 285 3.47 16.73 -1.50
C THR A 285 4.04 15.36 -1.81
N LEU A 286 3.20 14.42 -2.27
CA LEU A 286 3.58 13.07 -2.69
C LEU A 286 3.28 12.91 -4.18
N ARG A 287 4.06 12.06 -4.86
CA ARG A 287 3.71 11.57 -6.20
C ARG A 287 2.87 10.31 -6.06
N ILE A 288 1.66 10.34 -6.63
CA ILE A 288 0.67 9.29 -6.49
C ILE A 288 0.37 8.71 -7.86
N GLY A 289 0.78 7.47 -8.07
CA GLY A 289 0.19 6.63 -9.11
C GLY A 289 -1.02 5.93 -8.52
N TYR A 290 -2.20 6.04 -9.13
CA TYR A 290 -3.40 5.35 -8.63
C TYR A 290 -3.90 4.30 -9.61
N GLU A 291 -4.51 3.27 -9.03
CA GLU A 291 -5.11 2.16 -9.76
C GLU A 291 -6.58 1.99 -9.39
N LEU A 292 -7.36 1.40 -10.29
CA LEU A 292 -8.78 1.17 -10.09
C LEU A 292 -9.06 -0.28 -9.68
N PHE A 293 -9.61 -0.42 -8.48
CA PHE A 293 -9.96 -1.67 -7.81
C PHE A 293 -11.41 -2.04 -8.09
N ALA A 294 -11.69 -3.29 -8.46
CA ALA A 294 -13.05 -3.74 -8.76
C ALA A 294 -14.01 -3.63 -7.54
N GLN A 295 -15.20 -3.06 -7.71
CA GLN A 295 -16.02 -2.65 -6.56
C GLN A 295 -17.11 -3.66 -6.16
N ALA A 296 -17.50 -4.57 -7.06
CA ALA A 296 -18.55 -5.54 -6.78
C ALA A 296 -18.23 -6.94 -7.37
N PRO A 297 -18.33 -8.02 -6.57
CA PRO A 297 -18.16 -9.38 -7.06
C PRO A 297 -19.15 -9.71 -8.19
N GLY A 298 -18.64 -10.30 -9.28
CA GLY A 298 -19.42 -10.64 -10.47
C GLY A 298 -19.79 -9.46 -11.37
N LYS A 299 -19.31 -8.25 -11.07
CA LYS A 299 -19.54 -7.01 -11.84
C LYS A 299 -18.23 -6.31 -12.21
N GLU A 300 -17.11 -7.00 -12.07
CA GLU A 300 -15.78 -6.42 -12.23
C GLU A 300 -15.52 -5.97 -13.69
N LEU A 301 -15.96 -6.75 -14.67
CA LEU A 301 -15.86 -6.35 -16.08
C LEU A 301 -16.68 -5.09 -16.37
N ASP A 302 -17.89 -4.98 -15.82
CA ASP A 302 -18.74 -3.79 -15.98
C ASP A 302 -18.05 -2.54 -15.43
N ASN A 303 -17.32 -2.68 -14.31
CA ASN A 303 -16.53 -1.58 -13.75
C ASN A 303 -15.44 -1.12 -14.72
N TYR A 304 -14.62 -2.04 -15.25
CA TYR A 304 -13.53 -1.66 -16.16
C TYR A 304 -14.03 -1.15 -17.52
N LEU A 305 -15.14 -1.69 -18.04
CA LEU A 305 -15.81 -1.17 -19.24
C LEU A 305 -16.32 0.26 -19.04
N ALA A 306 -16.80 0.60 -17.84
CA ALA A 306 -17.22 1.95 -17.51
C ALA A 306 -16.02 2.89 -17.33
N TRP A 307 -15.04 2.51 -16.52
CA TRP A 307 -13.89 3.35 -16.20
C TRP A 307 -12.96 3.61 -17.39
N SER A 308 -12.79 2.64 -18.29
CA SER A 308 -11.98 2.84 -19.51
C SER A 308 -12.55 3.89 -20.47
N LYS A 309 -13.83 4.29 -20.29
CA LYS A 309 -14.45 5.43 -21.00
C LYS A 309 -14.24 6.76 -20.27
N LEU A 310 -13.92 6.72 -18.98
CA LEU A 310 -13.79 7.90 -18.12
C LEU A 310 -12.35 8.35 -17.92
N VAL A 311 -11.38 7.42 -17.96
CA VAL A 311 -9.97 7.71 -17.71
C VAL A 311 -9.05 6.90 -18.62
N ARG A 312 -7.89 7.46 -18.96
CA ARG A 312 -6.83 6.74 -19.71
C ARG A 312 -5.60 6.51 -18.86
N ILE A 313 -4.86 5.43 -19.15
CA ILE A 313 -3.54 5.21 -18.55
C ILE A 313 -2.62 6.38 -18.87
N GLY A 314 -1.95 6.89 -17.85
CA GLY A 314 -1.06 8.04 -17.95
C GLY A 314 -1.76 9.39 -17.80
N GLU A 315 -3.09 9.44 -17.74
CA GLU A 315 -3.85 10.66 -17.48
C GLU A 315 -3.48 11.26 -16.12
N GLY A 316 -3.35 12.60 -16.07
CA GLY A 316 -2.88 13.35 -14.92
C GLY A 316 -1.53 14.04 -15.17
N ASN A 317 -0.71 14.17 -14.13
CA ASN A 317 0.59 14.85 -14.16
C ASN A 317 1.65 14.08 -13.36
N ASP A 318 2.79 14.69 -13.05
CA ASP A 318 3.88 14.02 -12.33
C ASP A 318 3.63 13.80 -10.82
N TYR A 319 2.56 14.37 -10.27
CA TYR A 319 2.15 14.21 -8.88
C TYR A 319 0.90 13.34 -8.70
N TYR A 320 0.03 13.25 -9.70
CA TYR A 320 -1.18 12.44 -9.63
C TYR A 320 -1.47 11.85 -11.01
N ARG A 321 -1.45 10.51 -11.14
CA ARG A 321 -1.53 9.84 -12.45
C ARG A 321 -2.25 8.50 -12.36
N MET A 322 -3.17 8.24 -13.28
CA MET A 322 -3.79 6.93 -13.48
C MET A 322 -2.75 5.96 -14.06
N ILE A 323 -2.47 4.86 -13.37
CA ILE A 323 -1.40 3.93 -13.80
C ILE A 323 -1.87 2.51 -14.07
N GLY A 324 -3.08 2.11 -13.65
CA GLY A 324 -3.53 0.73 -13.89
C GLY A 324 -4.80 0.31 -13.16
N ALA A 325 -4.97 -1.01 -13.06
CA ALA A 325 -6.06 -1.67 -12.38
C ALA A 325 -5.54 -2.60 -11.27
N GLY A 326 -6.28 -2.73 -10.18
CA GLY A 326 -5.91 -3.55 -9.03
C GLY A 326 -6.23 -2.82 -7.74
N GLU A 327 -5.91 -3.34 -6.57
CA GLU A 327 -5.25 -4.61 -6.24
C GLU A 327 -6.08 -5.85 -6.60
N TYR A 328 -7.40 -5.75 -6.52
CA TYR A 328 -8.30 -6.78 -7.04
C TYR A 328 -8.84 -6.35 -8.39
N VAL A 329 -8.50 -7.11 -9.43
CA VAL A 329 -9.23 -7.04 -10.70
C VAL A 329 -10.43 -8.00 -10.73
N VAL A 330 -10.40 -9.10 -9.95
CA VAL A 330 -11.53 -10.01 -9.76
C VAL A 330 -11.58 -10.53 -8.32
N TYR A 331 -12.75 -10.48 -7.68
CA TYR A 331 -12.93 -10.96 -6.30
C TYR A 331 -12.72 -12.47 -6.17
N ALA A 332 -13.21 -13.25 -7.14
CA ALA A 332 -13.03 -14.70 -7.16
C ALA A 332 -11.57 -15.15 -7.31
N ALA A 333 -10.67 -14.23 -7.69
CA ALA A 333 -9.24 -14.47 -7.88
C ALA A 333 -8.37 -14.04 -6.70
N GLY A 334 -8.96 -13.54 -5.60
CA GLY A 334 -8.20 -13.26 -4.38
C GLY A 334 -8.44 -14.26 -3.27
N ASP A 335 -7.55 -14.23 -2.30
CA ASP A 335 -7.47 -15.14 -1.17
C ASP A 335 -7.38 -14.32 0.14
N PRO A 336 -7.35 -14.94 1.34
CA PRO A 336 -7.54 -14.18 2.56
C PRO A 336 -6.27 -13.43 2.91
N ALA A 337 -6.46 -12.20 3.38
CA ALA A 337 -5.38 -11.39 3.94
C ALA A 337 -5.18 -11.60 5.45
N ASN A 338 -5.81 -12.61 6.05
CA ASN A 338 -5.62 -12.98 7.46
C ASN A 338 -5.22 -14.45 7.56
N PHE A 339 -4.04 -14.71 8.10
CA PHE A 339 -3.45 -16.04 8.10
C PHE A 339 -4.09 -17.00 9.09
N ALA A 340 -4.76 -16.50 10.13
CA ALA A 340 -5.47 -17.37 11.08
C ALA A 340 -6.69 -18.06 10.46
N LYS A 341 -7.27 -17.49 9.39
CA LYS A 341 -8.54 -17.95 8.82
C LYS A 341 -8.37 -18.94 7.69
N ASP A 342 -9.28 -19.91 7.63
CA ASP A 342 -9.49 -20.67 6.41
C ASP A 342 -10.19 -19.80 5.38
N TRP A 343 -9.93 -20.05 4.10
CA TRP A 343 -10.62 -19.36 3.04
C TRP A 343 -11.47 -20.28 2.19
N VAL A 344 -12.49 -19.67 1.61
CA VAL A 344 -13.35 -20.32 0.65
C VAL A 344 -12.74 -20.10 -0.72
N VAL A 345 -12.25 -21.19 -1.33
CA VAL A 345 -11.78 -21.17 -2.71
C VAL A 345 -13.00 -21.08 -3.64
N ALA A 346 -12.99 -20.12 -4.56
CA ALA A 346 -14.03 -20.03 -5.58
C ALA A 346 -14.11 -21.34 -6.39
N PRO A 347 -15.32 -21.87 -6.69
CA PRO A 347 -15.48 -23.09 -7.47
C PRO A 347 -14.70 -23.04 -8.79
N PRO A 348 -14.21 -24.18 -9.30
CA PRO A 348 -13.57 -24.25 -10.61
C PRO A 348 -14.46 -23.64 -11.70
N GLY A 349 -13.86 -22.83 -12.58
CA GLY A 349 -14.55 -22.15 -13.68
C GLY A 349 -15.08 -20.76 -13.33
N VAL A 350 -15.42 -20.47 -12.07
CA VAL A 350 -15.94 -19.15 -11.68
C VAL A 350 -14.84 -18.10 -11.76
N MET A 351 -13.71 -18.35 -11.09
CA MET A 351 -12.57 -17.45 -11.11
C MET A 351 -12.02 -17.34 -12.54
N GLU A 352 -11.83 -18.47 -13.21
CA GLU A 352 -11.21 -18.52 -14.53
C GLU A 352 -12.03 -17.74 -15.56
N SER A 353 -13.36 -17.89 -15.57
CA SER A 353 -14.23 -17.17 -16.51
C SER A 353 -14.21 -15.65 -16.27
N GLN A 354 -14.37 -15.23 -15.01
CA GLN A 354 -14.37 -13.81 -14.64
C GLN A 354 -13.00 -13.16 -14.91
N PHE A 355 -11.92 -13.81 -14.48
CA PHE A 355 -10.57 -13.31 -14.67
C PHE A 355 -10.17 -13.28 -16.14
N THR A 356 -10.56 -14.27 -16.95
CA THR A 356 -10.35 -14.24 -18.40
C THR A 356 -11.04 -13.03 -19.04
N ALA A 357 -12.30 -12.77 -18.69
CA ALA A 357 -13.06 -11.68 -19.28
C ALA A 357 -12.46 -10.31 -18.94
N VAL A 358 -12.11 -10.09 -17.67
CA VAL A 358 -11.48 -8.84 -17.21
C VAL A 358 -10.09 -8.68 -17.79
N THR A 359 -9.23 -9.70 -17.74
CA THR A 359 -7.85 -9.58 -18.24
C THR A 359 -7.79 -9.44 -19.75
N LYS A 360 -8.66 -10.10 -20.54
CA LYS A 360 -8.75 -9.84 -21.99
C LYS A 360 -9.06 -8.37 -22.29
N HIS A 361 -9.97 -7.77 -21.53
CA HIS A 361 -10.28 -6.35 -21.67
C HIS A 361 -9.08 -5.46 -21.32
N LEU A 362 -8.47 -5.66 -20.15
CA LEU A 362 -7.32 -4.85 -19.69
C LEU A 362 -6.10 -5.00 -20.60
N VAL A 363 -5.77 -6.24 -20.99
CA VAL A 363 -4.65 -6.53 -21.89
C VAL A 363 -4.90 -5.94 -23.29
N GLY A 364 -6.13 -6.02 -23.79
CA GLY A 364 -6.52 -5.39 -25.06
C GLY A 364 -6.35 -3.87 -25.06
N LEU A 365 -6.59 -3.22 -23.92
CA LEU A 365 -6.34 -1.79 -23.71
C LEU A 365 -4.88 -1.46 -23.36
N ARG A 366 -4.03 -2.47 -23.16
CA ARG A 366 -2.68 -2.32 -22.59
C ARG A 366 -2.68 -1.60 -21.23
N TRP A 367 -3.73 -1.80 -20.44
CA TRP A 367 -3.81 -1.31 -19.06
C TRP A 367 -2.94 -2.16 -18.14
N PRO A 368 -1.94 -1.57 -17.45
CA PRO A 368 -1.25 -2.28 -16.40
C PRO A 368 -2.22 -2.78 -15.34
N PHE A 369 -1.95 -3.95 -14.78
CA PHE A 369 -2.82 -4.49 -13.74
C PHE A 369 -2.06 -5.29 -12.70
N ARG A 370 -2.62 -5.38 -11.51
CA ARG A 370 -2.13 -6.27 -10.45
C ARG A 370 -3.27 -7.05 -9.84
N GLN A 371 -2.95 -8.22 -9.28
CA GLN A 371 -3.91 -9.09 -8.62
C GLN A 371 -3.36 -9.55 -7.27
N HIS A 372 -4.14 -9.34 -6.23
CA HIS A 372 -3.97 -9.93 -4.90
C HIS A 372 -3.82 -11.46 -5.01
N THR A 373 -2.67 -12.01 -4.59
CA THR A 373 -2.43 -13.45 -4.53
C THR A 373 -1.45 -13.81 -3.40
N THR A 374 -1.97 -14.02 -2.20
CA THR A 374 -1.18 -14.45 -1.04
C THR A 374 -0.67 -15.89 -1.22
N PHE A 375 -1.52 -16.77 -1.74
CA PHE A 375 -1.28 -18.21 -1.77
C PHE A 375 -0.91 -18.76 -3.14
N ASN A 376 -0.02 -19.76 -3.15
CA ASN A 376 0.38 -20.47 -4.36
C ASN A 376 -0.81 -21.09 -5.12
N SER A 377 -1.81 -21.59 -4.39
CA SER A 377 -3.03 -22.16 -4.98
C SER A 377 -3.79 -21.14 -5.84
N THR A 378 -3.79 -19.87 -5.42
CA THR A 378 -4.46 -18.78 -6.12
C THR A 378 -3.60 -18.29 -7.28
N ALA A 379 -2.32 -18.02 -7.02
CA ALA A 379 -1.35 -17.59 -8.02
C ALA A 379 -1.25 -18.57 -9.19
N SER A 380 -1.25 -19.88 -8.92
CA SER A 380 -1.20 -20.90 -9.98
C SER A 380 -2.40 -20.83 -10.91
N ARG A 381 -3.62 -20.66 -10.38
CA ARG A 381 -4.85 -20.56 -11.20
C ARG A 381 -4.90 -19.24 -11.98
N VAL A 382 -4.49 -18.14 -11.36
CA VAL A 382 -4.34 -16.83 -12.03
C VAL A 382 -3.39 -16.95 -13.23
N LEU A 383 -2.25 -17.63 -13.05
CA LEU A 383 -1.28 -17.84 -14.12
C LEU A 383 -1.78 -18.77 -15.23
N ASP A 384 -2.64 -19.76 -14.92
CA ASP A 384 -3.28 -20.59 -15.96
C ASP A 384 -4.09 -19.72 -16.93
N VAL A 385 -4.85 -18.76 -16.39
CA VAL A 385 -5.61 -17.81 -17.20
C VAL A 385 -4.69 -16.85 -17.95
N LEU A 386 -3.66 -16.29 -17.31
CA LEU A 386 -2.73 -15.38 -17.98
C LEU A 386 -1.98 -16.07 -19.13
N GLU A 387 -1.60 -17.34 -18.98
CA GLU A 387 -1.02 -18.14 -20.06
C GLU A 387 -1.99 -18.34 -21.22
N GLN A 388 -3.27 -18.60 -20.93
CA GLN A 388 -4.31 -18.69 -21.96
C GLN A 388 -4.50 -17.35 -22.68
N VAL A 389 -4.69 -16.26 -21.94
CA VAL A 389 -4.88 -14.92 -22.50
C VAL A 389 -3.66 -14.48 -23.31
N SER A 390 -2.45 -14.82 -22.87
CA SER A 390 -1.21 -14.47 -23.58
C SER A 390 -1.06 -15.17 -24.93
N ARG A 391 -1.82 -16.24 -25.23
CA ARG A 391 -1.86 -16.87 -26.56
C ARG A 391 -2.65 -16.01 -27.56
N ASP A 392 -3.67 -15.30 -27.08
CA ASP A 392 -4.51 -14.43 -27.90
C ASP A 392 -3.92 -13.01 -28.01
N VAL A 393 -3.46 -12.45 -26.88
CA VAL A 393 -2.88 -11.10 -26.82
C VAL A 393 -1.59 -11.11 -25.98
N PRO A 394 -0.41 -10.87 -26.58
CA PRO A 394 0.86 -10.98 -25.85
C PRO A 394 0.96 -10.03 -24.64
N LEU A 395 1.35 -10.59 -23.48
CA LEU A 395 1.65 -9.79 -22.28
C LEU A 395 2.97 -9.02 -22.39
N LYS A 396 3.83 -9.34 -23.37
CA LYS A 396 5.13 -8.70 -23.56
C LYS A 396 4.99 -7.18 -23.65
N GLY A 397 5.72 -6.46 -22.80
CA GLY A 397 5.68 -4.99 -22.72
C GLY A 397 4.48 -4.40 -21.99
N LEU A 398 3.57 -5.22 -21.46
CA LEU A 398 2.53 -4.81 -20.52
C LEU A 398 3.07 -5.02 -19.10
N ARG A 399 2.88 -4.04 -18.22
CA ARG A 399 3.25 -4.19 -16.81
C ARG A 399 2.13 -4.91 -16.09
N TRP A 400 2.43 -6.04 -15.47
CA TRP A 400 1.49 -6.70 -14.58
C TRP A 400 2.21 -7.31 -13.39
N SER A 401 1.51 -7.44 -12.26
CA SER A 401 2.08 -7.99 -11.04
C SER A 401 1.13 -8.86 -10.25
N LEU A 402 1.73 -9.69 -9.39
CA LEU A 402 1.05 -10.38 -8.30
C LEU A 402 1.45 -9.72 -6.98
N ASP A 403 0.47 -9.49 -6.11
CA ASP A 403 0.68 -8.87 -4.79
C ASP A 403 0.75 -9.92 -3.67
N HIS A 404 1.50 -9.58 -2.62
CA HIS A 404 1.81 -10.35 -1.42
C HIS A 404 2.71 -11.58 -1.64
N CYS A 405 2.20 -12.59 -2.33
CA CYS A 405 2.94 -13.76 -2.76
C CYS A 405 3.66 -14.57 -1.65
N GLU A 406 3.12 -14.66 -0.44
CA GLU A 406 3.78 -15.28 0.72
C GLU A 406 4.15 -16.74 0.51
N THR A 407 3.39 -17.52 -0.27
CA THR A 407 3.62 -18.97 -0.34
C THR A 407 3.95 -19.50 -1.73
N LEU A 408 4.30 -18.63 -2.68
CA LEU A 408 4.56 -19.04 -4.07
C LEU A 408 5.65 -20.11 -4.17
N SER A 409 5.33 -21.20 -4.85
CA SER A 409 6.28 -22.28 -5.11
C SER A 409 7.31 -21.87 -6.17
N PRO A 410 8.50 -22.51 -6.22
CA PRO A 410 9.50 -22.26 -7.27
C PRO A 410 8.92 -22.36 -8.69
N LYS A 411 8.09 -23.39 -8.95
CA LYS A 411 7.42 -23.57 -10.24
C LYS A 411 6.49 -22.40 -10.59
N THR A 412 5.78 -21.86 -9.61
CA THR A 412 4.92 -20.69 -9.82
C THR A 412 5.74 -19.43 -10.13
N LEU A 413 6.87 -19.23 -9.45
CA LEU A 413 7.79 -18.13 -9.73
C LEU A 413 8.40 -18.22 -11.14
N GLU A 414 8.79 -19.41 -11.59
CA GLU A 414 9.27 -19.64 -12.97
C GLU A 414 8.22 -19.23 -14.02
N ARG A 415 6.93 -19.48 -13.75
CA ARG A 415 5.84 -19.06 -14.63
C ARG A 415 5.70 -17.54 -14.67
N VAL A 416 5.78 -16.87 -13.52
CA VAL A 416 5.78 -15.39 -13.44
C VAL A 416 6.93 -14.82 -14.27
N ALA A 417 8.15 -15.34 -14.09
CA ALA A 417 9.33 -14.91 -14.83
C ALA A 417 9.17 -15.11 -16.35
N ARG A 418 8.71 -16.29 -16.77
CA ARG A 418 8.49 -16.63 -18.19
C ARG A 418 7.48 -15.71 -18.87
N LEU A 419 6.42 -15.31 -18.15
CA LEU A 419 5.39 -14.41 -18.67
C LEU A 419 5.76 -12.92 -18.57
N GLY A 420 6.93 -12.60 -18.01
CA GLY A 420 7.40 -11.22 -17.84
C GLY A 420 6.63 -10.43 -16.78
N GLY A 421 6.09 -11.12 -15.78
CA GLY A 421 5.40 -10.50 -14.64
C GLY A 421 6.35 -9.94 -13.61
N SER A 422 5.78 -9.29 -12.60
CA SER A 422 6.49 -8.76 -11.45
C SER A 422 5.81 -9.18 -10.15
N ILE A 423 6.52 -9.10 -9.04
CA ILE A 423 5.99 -9.40 -7.72
C ILE A 423 6.13 -8.16 -6.85
N ASN A 424 5.12 -7.93 -6.03
CA ASN A 424 5.11 -6.84 -5.09
C ASN A 424 4.74 -7.35 -3.71
N ILE A 425 5.66 -7.24 -2.77
CA ILE A 425 5.53 -7.82 -1.42
C ILE A 425 5.23 -6.74 -0.39
N GLN A 426 4.51 -7.11 0.67
CA GLN A 426 4.14 -6.19 1.74
C GLN A 426 4.44 -6.81 3.09
N ASN A 427 4.73 -5.97 4.08
CA ASN A 427 5.23 -6.39 5.38
C ASN A 427 4.13 -6.91 6.31
N ARG A 428 3.09 -7.55 5.79
CA ARG A 428 1.97 -8.08 6.58
C ARG A 428 2.43 -9.13 7.59
N MET A 429 3.45 -9.91 7.26
CA MET A 429 4.10 -10.85 8.18
C MET A 429 4.67 -10.17 9.44
N SER A 430 4.92 -8.85 9.43
CA SER A 430 5.35 -8.13 10.64
C SER A 430 4.22 -7.92 11.67
N LEU A 431 2.95 -8.09 11.29
CA LEU A 431 1.80 -7.97 12.19
C LEU A 431 1.02 -9.28 12.37
N ASP A 432 0.96 -10.12 11.34
CA ASP A 432 0.17 -11.37 11.33
C ASP A 432 1.07 -12.62 11.23
N GLY A 433 2.40 -12.47 11.36
CA GLY A 433 3.38 -13.55 11.24
C GLY A 433 3.20 -14.64 12.31
N GLU A 434 2.75 -14.29 13.51
CA GLU A 434 2.45 -15.22 14.60
C GLU A 434 1.29 -16.14 14.23
N ALA A 435 0.25 -15.60 13.56
CA ALA A 435 -0.86 -16.39 13.06
C ALA A 435 -0.40 -17.31 11.92
N PHE A 436 0.44 -16.80 11.02
CA PHE A 436 1.04 -17.61 9.96
C PHE A 436 1.87 -18.77 10.53
N LEU A 437 2.77 -18.47 11.48
CA LEU A 437 3.63 -19.43 12.14
C LEU A 437 2.81 -20.51 12.86
N SER A 438 1.77 -20.09 13.58
CA SER A 438 0.90 -21.02 14.32
C SER A 438 0.13 -21.96 13.39
N LYS A 439 -0.27 -21.50 12.20
CA LYS A 439 -1.10 -22.29 11.27
C LYS A 439 -0.27 -23.15 10.31
N TYR A 440 0.79 -22.58 9.74
CA TYR A 440 1.57 -23.20 8.67
C TYR A 440 2.93 -23.75 9.13
N GLY A 441 3.37 -23.39 10.34
CA GLY A 441 4.62 -23.87 10.94
C GLY A 441 5.86 -23.07 10.53
N ALA A 442 6.93 -23.26 11.30
CA ALA A 442 8.18 -22.50 11.15
C ALA A 442 8.86 -22.68 9.79
N GLN A 443 8.79 -23.88 9.23
CA GLN A 443 9.39 -24.16 7.93
C GLN A 443 8.72 -23.37 6.79
N ALA A 444 7.39 -23.25 6.81
CA ALA A 444 6.66 -22.44 5.83
C ALA A 444 6.94 -20.95 6.05
N ALA A 445 6.98 -20.50 7.32
CA ALA A 445 7.20 -19.10 7.65
C ALA A 445 8.59 -18.59 7.25
N ALA A 446 9.61 -19.45 7.28
CA ALA A 446 10.99 -19.08 6.96
C ALA A 446 11.22 -18.66 5.50
N ASP A 447 10.32 -19.03 4.58
CA ASP A 447 10.40 -18.70 3.14
C ASP A 447 9.19 -17.86 2.68
N ALA A 448 8.50 -17.17 3.61
CA ALA A 448 7.25 -16.45 3.34
C ALA A 448 7.35 -14.93 3.55
N PRO A 449 7.37 -14.10 2.48
CA PRO A 449 7.47 -14.48 1.06
C PRO A 449 8.88 -14.93 0.66
N PRO A 450 9.02 -15.66 -0.47
CA PRO A 450 10.30 -16.22 -0.91
C PRO A 450 11.21 -15.17 -1.58
N VAL A 451 11.54 -14.09 -0.87
CA VAL A 451 12.23 -12.88 -1.40
C VAL A 451 13.55 -13.21 -2.06
N ALA A 452 14.38 -14.05 -1.43
CA ALA A 452 15.68 -14.45 -1.97
C ALA A 452 15.53 -15.11 -3.35
N ARG A 453 14.60 -16.06 -3.47
CA ARG A 453 14.34 -16.78 -4.73
C ARG A 453 13.78 -15.87 -5.82
N ILE A 454 12.88 -14.95 -5.47
CA ILE A 454 12.35 -13.94 -6.40
C ILE A 454 13.52 -13.13 -7.01
N ARG A 455 14.48 -12.71 -6.18
CA ARG A 455 15.66 -11.95 -6.63
C ARG A 455 16.61 -12.79 -7.47
N GLU A 456 16.90 -14.02 -7.08
CA GLU A 456 17.74 -14.97 -7.82
C GLU A 456 17.19 -15.26 -9.22
N MET A 457 15.87 -15.35 -9.35
CA MET A 457 15.19 -15.56 -10.64
C MET A 457 15.11 -14.30 -11.51
N GLY A 458 15.59 -13.15 -11.02
CA GLY A 458 15.55 -11.88 -11.75
C GLY A 458 14.12 -11.34 -11.97
N ILE A 459 13.15 -11.81 -11.19
CA ILE A 459 11.77 -11.30 -11.27
C ILE A 459 11.77 -9.87 -10.71
N PRO A 460 11.22 -8.88 -11.44
CA PRO A 460 11.12 -7.53 -10.92
C PRO A 460 10.31 -7.52 -9.61
N LEU A 461 10.93 -7.03 -8.56
CA LEU A 461 10.40 -7.00 -7.21
C LEU A 461 10.23 -5.56 -6.74
N ALA A 462 9.07 -5.25 -6.17
CA ALA A 462 8.82 -4.03 -5.42
C ALA A 462 8.32 -4.37 -4.02
N CYS A 463 8.45 -3.41 -3.10
CA CYS A 463 7.95 -3.53 -1.74
C CYS A 463 6.96 -2.41 -1.47
N GLY A 464 5.89 -2.72 -0.74
CA GLY A 464 4.92 -1.75 -0.26
C GLY A 464 4.48 -2.04 1.16
N THR A 465 3.63 -1.18 1.71
CA THR A 465 3.12 -1.39 3.07
C THR A 465 1.85 -2.24 3.08
N ASP A 466 0.93 -2.09 2.12
CA ASP A 466 -0.49 -2.49 2.23
C ASP A 466 -1.26 -1.70 3.32
N ALA A 467 -0.77 -0.50 3.64
CA ALA A 467 -1.38 0.34 4.65
C ALA A 467 -2.76 0.86 4.19
N ASN A 468 -3.66 1.29 5.07
CA ASN A 468 -3.49 1.52 6.51
C ASN A 468 -4.26 0.54 7.40
N ARG A 469 -5.00 -0.41 6.81
CA ARG A 469 -5.82 -1.37 7.55
C ARG A 469 -5.12 -2.71 7.77
N ALA A 470 -4.54 -3.28 6.72
CA ALA A 470 -3.82 -4.54 6.81
C ALA A 470 -2.50 -4.39 7.58
N THR A 471 -1.86 -3.24 7.45
CA THR A 471 -0.53 -2.99 8.02
C THR A 471 -0.33 -1.52 8.42
N SER A 472 0.83 -1.24 9.00
CA SER A 472 1.28 0.13 9.27
C SER A 472 1.71 0.84 7.98
N TYR A 473 1.41 2.13 7.88
CA TYR A 473 1.95 3.00 6.83
C TYR A 473 3.43 3.35 7.01
N ASN A 474 4.07 2.90 8.09
CA ASN A 474 5.49 3.15 8.33
C ASN A 474 6.37 2.21 7.48
N PRO A 475 7.02 2.70 6.41
CA PRO A 475 7.80 1.84 5.51
C PRO A 475 9.03 1.25 6.19
N TRP A 476 9.52 1.85 7.27
CA TRP A 476 10.68 1.37 8.01
C TRP A 476 10.43 0.04 8.71
N ILE A 477 9.17 -0.27 9.04
CA ILE A 477 8.80 -1.59 9.56
C ILE A 477 8.98 -2.65 8.46
N GLY A 478 8.58 -2.32 7.22
CA GLY A 478 8.80 -3.20 6.08
C GLY A 478 10.27 -3.37 5.73
N VAL A 479 11.06 -2.31 5.78
CA VAL A 479 12.52 -2.39 5.60
C VAL A 479 13.15 -3.28 6.68
N HIS A 480 12.79 -3.08 7.96
CA HIS A 480 13.30 -3.90 9.06
C HIS A 480 12.90 -5.37 8.91
N TRP A 481 11.69 -5.66 8.43
CA TRP A 481 11.22 -7.03 8.22
C TRP A 481 11.94 -7.76 7.07
N LEU A 482 12.44 -7.03 6.07
CA LEU A 482 13.13 -7.61 4.91
C LEU A 482 14.63 -7.92 5.14
N ILE A 483 15.23 -7.35 6.18
CA ILE A 483 16.64 -7.50 6.56
C ILE A 483 16.73 -8.51 7.69
#